data_AF-A0A549T7C6-F1
#
_entry.id   AF-A0A549T7C6-F1
#
_cell.length_a   1.000
_cell.length_b   1.000
_cell.length_c   1.000
_cell.angle_alpha   90.00
_cell.angle_beta   90.00
_cell.angle_gamma   90.00
#
_symmetry.space_group_name_H-M   'P 1'
#
loop_
_entity.id
_entity.type
_entity.pdbx_description
1 polymer ?
#
loop_
_entity_poly.entity_id
_entity_poly.type
_entity_poly.pdbx_seq_one_letter_code
_entity_poly.pdbx_strand_id
1 'polypeptide(L)'
;MKKLFSATAIALALSAGAALAADLPALKAPILPPPPPPPIWTGFYIGLNAGYSWGASNNIDVGTVNLYDTFGNNGLLPFVIDPGAGAAALAASGTVNAQRNGFIGGGQVGYNYQFGNHFLVGLEADLQGTGIRSENSFTGAANWNAFNVAVGPFGLALDRSAAGTTTVTSRTDWLGTVRGRLGYIWGPSFLIYATGGLAYGGAQATTHQSLFINNNLSATILGAQVFGLSVPYGSIGGVGRYNESRIGWTVGGGIEWLFAPNLSFKAEYLYYDLGTVRFQNGPLAAVGPQVTVLGFTSPLLTSINQGITRVKFDGHIARVGINYHFVSAPPVPVVARY
;
A
#
# COMPACT_ATOMS: atom_id res chain seq x y z
N MET A 1 34.07 -39.19 121.65
CA MET A 1 35.17 -38.23 121.88
C MET A 1 35.21 -37.24 120.71
N LYS A 2 35.10 -35.95 121.03
CA LYS A 2 35.65 -34.75 120.37
C LYS A 2 35.73 -34.66 118.82
N LYS A 3 34.94 -33.70 118.29
CA LYS A 3 35.33 -32.56 117.40
C LYS A 3 35.71 -32.92 115.93
N LEU A 4 35.37 -32.20 114.84
CA LEU A 4 35.13 -30.78 114.53
C LEU A 4 34.29 -30.58 113.23
N PHE A 5 33.63 -29.42 113.14
CA PHE A 5 33.38 -28.49 112.02
C PHE A 5 33.75 -28.86 110.56
N SER A 6 32.88 -28.53 109.58
CA SER A 6 32.95 -27.30 108.76
C SER A 6 32.10 -27.38 107.48
N ALA A 7 31.45 -26.27 107.13
CA ALA A 7 30.68 -26.04 105.91
C ALA A 7 31.56 -25.85 104.66
N THR A 8 31.16 -26.36 103.48
CA THR A 8 31.23 -25.67 102.17
C THR A 8 30.72 -26.55 101.00
N ALA A 9 30.12 -25.88 100.00
CA ALA A 9 29.79 -26.30 98.62
C ALA A 9 28.66 -27.34 98.46
N ILE A 10 27.43 -27.03 97.98
CA ILE A 10 27.02 -26.22 96.81
C ILE A 10 27.85 -26.55 95.57
N ALA A 11 27.44 -27.61 94.86
CA ALA A 11 27.51 -27.79 93.41
C ALA A 11 26.94 -29.21 93.18
N LEU A 12 25.66 -29.41 92.87
CA LEU A 12 25.30 -29.57 91.46
C LEU A 12 23.78 -29.58 91.18
N ALA A 13 22.91 -29.32 92.16
CA ALA A 13 21.52 -29.74 92.02
C ALA A 13 20.48 -28.66 91.69
N LEU A 14 20.73 -27.35 91.84
CA LEU A 14 19.61 -26.39 91.96
C LEU A 14 19.81 -25.00 91.33
N SER A 15 20.63 -24.84 90.28
CA SER A 15 20.69 -23.56 89.55
C SER A 15 20.79 -23.72 88.04
N ALA A 16 19.86 -23.04 87.34
CA ALA A 16 19.73 -22.81 85.88
C ALA A 16 18.75 -23.74 85.15
N GLY A 17 17.60 -23.29 84.65
CA GLY A 17 16.99 -21.96 84.67
C GLY A 17 15.55 -22.04 84.15
N ALA A 18 14.64 -21.33 84.81
CA ALA A 18 13.35 -20.99 84.24
C ALA A 18 13.59 -19.96 83.13
N ALA A 19 13.63 -20.40 81.87
CA ALA A 19 13.59 -19.51 80.73
C ALA A 19 12.14 -19.04 80.52
N LEU A 20 11.72 -18.06 81.33
CA LEU A 20 10.64 -17.15 80.96
C LEU A 20 11.22 -16.15 79.96
N ALA A 21 11.30 -16.54 78.69
CA ALA A 21 11.38 -15.59 77.59
C ALA A 21 9.94 -15.12 77.36
N ALA A 22 9.54 -14.03 78.02
CA ALA A 22 9.65 -12.68 77.47
C ALA A 22 8.77 -12.58 76.22
N ASP A 23 7.54 -12.17 76.49
CA ASP A 23 6.61 -11.47 75.61
C ASP A 23 7.37 -10.78 74.46
N LEU A 24 7.48 -11.50 73.34
CA LEU A 24 8.04 -10.96 72.12
C LEU A 24 6.98 -9.97 71.63
N PRO A 25 7.29 -8.67 71.45
CA PRO A 25 6.34 -7.78 70.82
C PRO A 25 5.96 -8.42 69.49
N ALA A 26 4.67 -8.64 69.26
CA ALA A 26 4.20 -9.00 67.95
C ALA A 26 4.65 -7.88 67.00
N LEU A 27 5.80 -8.09 66.34
CA LEU A 27 6.26 -7.28 65.24
C LEU A 27 5.15 -7.42 64.21
N LYS A 28 4.29 -6.40 64.18
CA LYS A 28 3.30 -6.21 63.12
C LYS A 28 4.06 -6.49 61.83
N ALA A 29 3.65 -7.54 61.12
CA ALA A 29 4.30 -7.92 59.88
C ALA A 29 4.47 -6.65 59.04
N PRO A 30 5.64 -6.41 58.41
CA PRO A 30 5.81 -5.29 57.52
C PRO A 30 4.59 -5.27 56.60
N ILE A 31 3.90 -4.12 56.54
CA ILE A 31 2.82 -3.95 55.58
C ILE A 31 3.48 -4.21 54.24
N LEU A 32 3.23 -5.39 53.65
CA LEU A 32 3.72 -5.68 52.31
C LEU A 32 3.22 -4.51 51.45
N PRO A 33 4.12 -3.79 50.74
CA PRO A 33 3.65 -2.75 49.83
C PRO A 33 2.57 -3.40 48.96
N PRO A 34 1.43 -2.72 48.75
CA PRO A 34 0.35 -3.28 47.95
C PRO A 34 0.96 -3.79 46.64
N PRO A 35 0.59 -5.01 46.19
CA PRO A 35 1.12 -5.54 44.95
C PRO A 35 0.97 -4.45 43.87
N PRO A 36 2.01 -4.22 43.04
CA PRO A 36 1.92 -3.21 42.01
C PRO A 36 0.64 -3.46 41.21
N PRO A 37 -0.14 -2.40 40.90
CA PRO A 37 -1.40 -2.56 40.18
C PRO A 37 -1.16 -3.42 38.93
N PRO A 38 -2.04 -4.40 38.65
CA PRO A 38 -1.82 -5.34 37.57
C PRO A 38 -1.63 -4.58 36.25
N PRO A 39 -0.76 -5.08 35.34
CA PRO A 39 -0.56 -4.44 34.05
C PRO A 39 -1.87 -4.34 33.27
N ILE A 40 -2.44 -3.13 33.21
CA ILE A 40 -3.73 -2.84 32.59
C ILE A 40 -3.73 -3.05 31.07
N TRP A 41 -2.56 -3.02 30.44
CA TRP A 41 -2.41 -3.21 29.01
C TRP A 41 -2.07 -4.65 28.62
N THR A 42 -1.78 -5.54 29.57
CA THR A 42 -1.41 -6.93 29.23
C THR A 42 -2.64 -7.77 28.98
N GLY A 43 -2.71 -8.37 27.80
CA GLY A 43 -3.83 -9.22 27.40
C GLY A 43 -4.16 -9.15 25.92
N PHE A 44 -5.17 -9.93 25.55
CA PHE A 44 -5.78 -9.87 24.22
C PHE A 44 -6.65 -8.63 24.11
N TYR A 45 -6.82 -8.12 22.90
CA TYR A 45 -7.84 -7.12 22.61
C TYR A 45 -8.45 -7.36 21.23
N ILE A 46 -9.68 -6.91 21.08
CA ILE A 46 -10.39 -6.86 19.79
C ILE A 46 -10.97 -5.47 19.61
N GLY A 47 -11.04 -4.97 18.39
CA GLY A 47 -11.57 -3.65 18.12
C GLY A 47 -12.08 -3.47 16.72
N LEU A 48 -12.75 -2.34 16.54
CA LEU A 48 -13.20 -1.85 15.25
C LEU A 48 -12.48 -0.55 14.92
N ASN A 49 -12.22 -0.32 13.64
CA ASN A 49 -11.59 0.88 13.16
C ASN A 49 -12.26 1.41 11.89
N ALA A 50 -12.13 2.72 11.69
CA ALA A 50 -12.58 3.43 10.51
C ALA A 50 -11.62 4.58 10.21
N GLY A 51 -11.45 4.89 8.94
CA GLY A 51 -10.48 5.91 8.55
C GLY A 51 -10.56 6.31 7.09
N TYR A 52 -9.53 7.01 6.65
CA TYR A 52 -9.37 7.46 5.29
C TYR A 52 -7.96 7.10 4.79
N SER A 53 -7.89 6.61 3.56
CA SER A 53 -6.63 6.29 2.88
C SER A 53 -6.47 7.17 1.66
N TRP A 54 -5.23 7.59 1.40
CA TRP A 54 -4.84 8.30 0.20
C TRP A 54 -3.52 7.75 -0.35
N GLY A 55 -3.41 7.74 -1.68
CA GLY A 55 -2.26 7.21 -2.39
C GLY A 55 -1.00 8.04 -2.11
N ALA A 56 0.15 7.35 -2.03
CA ALA A 56 1.44 8.00 -1.96
C ALA A 56 1.99 8.26 -3.37
N SER A 57 1.90 7.26 -4.27
CA SER A 57 2.23 7.41 -5.68
C SER A 57 0.98 7.61 -6.53
N ASN A 58 0.87 8.80 -7.13
CA ASN A 58 -0.27 9.13 -7.99
C ASN A 58 -0.01 8.86 -9.47
N ASN A 59 1.23 8.62 -9.88
CA ASN A 59 1.55 8.45 -11.29
C ASN A 59 1.35 6.98 -11.70
N ILE A 60 0.59 6.78 -12.77
CA ILE A 60 0.47 5.49 -13.46
C ILE A 60 1.02 5.68 -14.87
N ASP A 61 2.05 4.94 -15.20
CA ASP A 61 2.71 5.02 -16.49
C ASP A 61 2.15 3.95 -17.44
N VAL A 62 1.79 4.37 -18.64
CA VAL A 62 1.40 3.48 -19.74
C VAL A 62 2.44 3.69 -20.84
N GLY A 63 3.26 2.67 -21.04
CA GLY A 63 4.22 2.61 -22.14
C GLY A 63 3.67 1.74 -23.24
N THR A 64 3.55 2.26 -24.46
CA THR A 64 3.09 1.50 -25.61
C THR A 64 4.25 1.33 -26.58
N VAL A 65 4.41 0.12 -27.11
CA VAL A 65 5.37 -0.19 -28.17
C VAL A 65 4.63 -0.50 -29.46
N ASN A 66 5.26 -0.18 -30.58
CA ASN A 66 4.74 -0.57 -31.89
C ASN A 66 5.27 -1.96 -32.25
N LEU A 67 4.36 -2.87 -32.62
CA LEU A 67 4.71 -4.21 -33.10
C LEU A 67 4.67 -4.29 -34.63
N TYR A 68 3.83 -3.46 -35.23
CA TYR A 68 3.64 -3.39 -36.67
C TYR A 68 3.19 -1.98 -37.04
N ASP A 69 3.79 -1.42 -38.09
CA ASP A 69 3.39 -0.15 -38.68
C ASP A 69 3.62 -0.22 -40.18
N THR A 70 2.56 -0.08 -40.98
CA THR A 70 2.70 -0.15 -42.43
C THR A 70 3.49 1.05 -42.96
N PHE A 71 3.57 2.18 -42.24
CA PHE A 71 4.48 3.28 -42.59
C PHE A 71 5.96 2.88 -42.51
N GLY A 72 6.34 2.02 -41.56
CA GLY A 72 7.72 1.57 -41.37
C GLY A 72 8.15 0.41 -42.29
N ASN A 73 7.22 -0.23 -43.02
CA ASN A 73 7.49 -1.42 -43.83
C ASN A 73 7.01 -1.29 -45.29
N ASN A 74 6.94 -0.07 -45.80
CA ASN A 74 6.61 0.16 -47.19
C ASN A 74 7.88 0.11 -48.05
N GLY A 75 8.11 -1.04 -48.69
CA GLY A 75 9.00 -1.19 -49.85
C GLY A 75 8.51 -0.42 -51.09
N LEU A 76 7.99 0.80 -50.91
CA LEU A 76 7.43 1.64 -51.97
C LEU A 76 8.51 2.45 -52.70
N LEU A 77 9.68 2.67 -52.07
CA LEU A 77 10.89 3.24 -52.66
C LEU A 77 12.12 2.61 -51.99
N PRO A 78 13.09 2.03 -52.72
CA PRO A 78 14.25 1.33 -52.14
C PRO A 78 15.23 2.23 -51.35
N PHE A 79 14.92 3.53 -51.20
CA PHE A 79 15.77 4.52 -50.50
C PHE A 79 15.08 5.20 -49.30
N VAL A 80 13.78 4.98 -49.04
CA VAL A 80 13.10 5.62 -47.91
C VAL A 80 13.07 4.67 -46.72
N ILE A 81 14.06 4.80 -45.85
CA ILE A 81 13.99 4.29 -44.48
C ILE A 81 13.14 5.30 -43.71
N ASP A 82 11.94 4.91 -43.24
CA ASP A 82 11.09 5.79 -42.44
C ASP A 82 11.56 5.78 -40.96
N PRO A 83 12.05 6.92 -40.41
CA PRO A 83 12.37 7.04 -38.99
C PRO A 83 11.12 7.12 -38.07
N GLY A 84 9.90 7.15 -38.61
CA GLY A 84 8.64 7.40 -37.91
C GLY A 84 7.88 6.17 -37.38
N ALA A 85 8.51 4.98 -37.36
CA ALA A 85 7.94 3.80 -36.72
C ALA A 85 7.63 4.10 -35.23
N GLY A 86 6.37 3.92 -34.81
CA GLY A 86 5.98 4.09 -33.40
C GLY A 86 5.19 5.36 -33.08
N ALA A 87 4.85 6.18 -34.06
CA ALA A 87 3.90 7.28 -33.95
C ALA A 87 2.62 6.98 -33.16
N ALA A 88 1.95 5.90 -33.57
CA ALA A 88 0.72 5.42 -32.98
C ALA A 88 0.92 4.93 -31.54
N ALA A 89 2.07 4.31 -31.27
CA ALA A 89 2.46 3.88 -29.95
C ALA A 89 2.76 5.08 -29.03
N LEU A 90 3.40 6.14 -29.54
CA LEU A 90 3.66 7.37 -28.79
C LEU A 90 2.36 8.06 -28.39
N ALA A 91 1.39 8.17 -29.30
CA ALA A 91 0.07 8.75 -29.00
C ALA A 91 -0.72 7.96 -27.94
N ALA A 92 -0.43 6.67 -27.79
CA ALA A 92 -1.02 5.80 -26.78
C ALA A 92 -0.12 5.61 -25.53
N SER A 93 0.98 6.36 -25.42
CA SER A 93 1.89 6.34 -24.27
C SER A 93 1.76 7.61 -23.45
N GLY A 94 1.88 7.50 -22.14
CA GLY A 94 1.76 8.64 -21.25
C GLY A 94 1.60 8.25 -19.79
N THR A 95 1.44 9.27 -18.95
CA THR A 95 1.26 9.10 -17.51
C THR A 95 -0.11 9.64 -17.10
N VAL A 96 -0.88 8.82 -16.38
CA VAL A 96 -2.11 9.23 -15.72
C VAL A 96 -1.78 9.66 -14.29
N ASN A 97 -2.32 10.81 -13.86
CA ASN A 97 -2.38 11.13 -12.44
C ASN A 97 -3.65 10.49 -11.84
N ALA A 98 -3.46 9.43 -11.06
CA ALA A 98 -4.48 8.63 -10.43
C ALA A 98 -4.40 8.77 -8.90
N GLN A 99 -5.21 9.69 -8.36
CA GLN A 99 -5.32 9.92 -6.92
C GLN A 99 -6.19 8.83 -6.28
N ARG A 100 -5.59 7.69 -5.92
CA ARG A 100 -6.29 6.60 -5.24
C ARG A 100 -6.60 7.01 -3.81
N ASN A 101 -7.85 7.34 -3.51
CA ASN A 101 -8.29 7.68 -2.17
C ASN A 101 -9.63 7.03 -1.84
N GLY A 102 -9.94 6.93 -0.54
CA GLY A 102 -11.19 6.33 -0.11
C GLY A 102 -11.27 6.08 1.38
N PHE A 103 -12.51 5.90 1.84
CA PHE A 103 -12.77 5.47 3.22
C PHE A 103 -12.42 4.00 3.41
N ILE A 104 -11.99 3.67 4.61
CA ILE A 104 -11.69 2.30 5.03
C ILE A 104 -12.42 2.00 6.35
N GLY A 105 -12.76 0.74 6.56
CA GLY A 105 -13.34 0.29 7.81
C GLY A 105 -13.14 -1.20 8.01
N GLY A 106 -12.94 -1.60 9.25
CA GLY A 106 -12.59 -2.99 9.54
C GLY A 106 -12.50 -3.31 11.02
N GLY A 107 -11.96 -4.49 11.26
CA GLY A 107 -11.72 -5.03 12.59
C GLY A 107 -10.25 -5.30 12.81
N GLN A 108 -9.86 -5.33 14.09
CA GLN A 108 -8.51 -5.64 14.51
C GLN A 108 -8.52 -6.54 15.75
N VAL A 109 -7.49 -7.37 15.86
CA VAL A 109 -7.23 -8.22 17.01
C VAL A 109 -5.75 -8.12 17.35
N GLY A 110 -5.42 -8.15 18.62
CA GLY A 110 -4.02 -8.16 19.02
C GLY A 110 -3.80 -8.70 20.41
N TYR A 111 -2.53 -8.80 20.74
CA TYR A 111 -2.05 -9.18 22.07
C TYR A 111 -0.94 -8.22 22.48
N ASN A 112 -1.06 -7.73 23.71
CA ASN A 112 -0.11 -6.82 24.32
C ASN A 112 0.54 -7.48 25.53
N TYR A 113 1.84 -7.27 25.66
CA TYR A 113 2.64 -7.66 26.81
C TYR A 113 3.36 -6.42 27.35
N GLN A 114 2.97 -5.98 28.53
CA GLN A 114 3.59 -4.86 29.22
C GLN A 114 4.73 -5.38 30.08
N PHE A 115 5.92 -4.80 29.92
CA PHE A 115 7.10 -5.12 30.72
C PHE A 115 7.60 -3.87 31.44
N GLY A 116 7.81 -4.02 32.75
CA GLY A 116 8.01 -2.88 33.64
C GLY A 116 6.80 -1.95 33.68
N ASN A 117 7.02 -0.73 34.18
CA ASN A 117 5.94 0.26 34.35
C ASN A 117 5.65 1.07 33.08
N HIS A 118 6.53 1.05 32.07
CA HIS A 118 6.50 2.03 30.98
C HIS A 118 6.55 1.45 29.58
N PHE A 119 6.86 0.17 29.38
CA PHE A 119 7.06 -0.37 28.05
C PHE A 119 6.08 -1.49 27.71
N LEU A 120 5.73 -1.56 26.42
CA LEU A 120 4.81 -2.54 25.88
C LEU A 120 5.34 -3.08 24.56
N VAL A 121 5.28 -4.39 24.39
CA VAL A 121 5.42 -5.06 23.10
C VAL A 121 4.12 -5.75 22.75
N GLY A 122 3.84 -5.95 21.48
CA GLY A 122 2.67 -6.70 21.08
C GLY A 122 2.64 -7.07 19.61
N LEU A 123 1.58 -7.77 19.24
CA LEU A 123 1.25 -8.10 17.86
C LEU A 123 -0.20 -7.66 17.60
N GLU A 124 -0.43 -7.05 16.44
CA GLU A 124 -1.75 -6.65 15.94
C GLU A 124 -1.95 -7.21 14.54
N ALA A 125 -3.11 -7.80 14.29
CA ALA A 125 -3.58 -8.17 12.97
C ALA A 125 -4.89 -7.45 12.68
N ASP A 126 -5.03 -6.90 11.48
CA ASP A 126 -6.26 -6.23 11.07
C ASP A 126 -6.63 -6.57 9.62
N LEU A 127 -7.93 -6.47 9.35
CA LEU A 127 -8.53 -6.66 8.03
C LEU A 127 -9.62 -5.61 7.85
N GLN A 128 -9.58 -4.92 6.71
CA GLN A 128 -10.41 -3.78 6.42
C GLN A 128 -10.91 -3.83 4.98
N GLY A 129 -12.19 -3.55 4.80
CA GLY A 129 -12.80 -3.26 3.50
C GLY A 129 -12.48 -1.83 3.11
N THR A 130 -12.23 -1.60 1.83
CA THR A 130 -11.73 -0.30 1.36
C THR A 130 -12.55 0.21 0.19
N GLY A 131 -12.88 1.50 0.22
CA GLY A 131 -13.48 2.23 -0.90
C GLY A 131 -12.44 2.93 -1.79
N ILE A 132 -11.20 2.43 -1.80
CA ILE A 132 -10.07 3.08 -2.49
C ILE A 132 -10.20 2.83 -3.98
N ARG A 133 -10.44 3.91 -4.74
CA ARG A 133 -10.57 3.84 -6.20
C ARG A 133 -10.06 5.13 -6.85
N SER A 134 -9.59 5.00 -8.08
CA SER A 134 -9.30 6.14 -8.97
C SER A 134 -9.58 5.74 -10.41
N GLU A 135 -10.11 6.67 -11.18
CA GLU A 135 -10.31 6.55 -12.62
C GLU A 135 -9.92 7.87 -13.27
N ASN A 136 -8.86 7.83 -14.06
CA ASN A 136 -8.32 9.00 -14.73
C ASN A 136 -7.83 8.59 -16.12
N SER A 137 -7.75 9.56 -17.01
CA SER A 137 -7.33 9.35 -18.39
C SER A 137 -6.30 10.38 -18.82
N PHE A 138 -5.51 10.02 -19.82
CA PHE A 138 -4.75 10.98 -20.62
C PHE A 138 -5.11 10.81 -22.09
N THR A 139 -4.87 11.88 -22.85
CA THR A 139 -4.90 11.85 -24.31
C THR A 139 -3.52 12.22 -24.81
N GLY A 140 -2.93 11.35 -25.62
CA GLY A 140 -1.69 11.61 -26.34
C GLY A 140 -1.98 11.89 -27.80
N ALA A 141 -1.14 12.72 -28.42
CA ALA A 141 -1.19 12.97 -29.85
C ALA A 141 0.22 12.96 -30.41
N ALA A 142 0.38 12.42 -31.61
CA ALA A 142 1.64 12.38 -32.31
C ALA A 142 1.41 12.62 -33.80
N ASN A 143 2.18 13.52 -34.40
CA ASN A 143 2.11 13.87 -35.82
C ASN A 143 3.43 13.52 -36.49
N TRP A 144 3.34 13.00 -37.72
CA TRP A 144 4.48 12.44 -38.44
C TRP A 144 4.33 12.76 -39.92
N ASN A 145 5.40 13.25 -40.53
CA ASN A 145 5.45 13.40 -41.98
C ASN A 145 6.12 12.15 -42.55
N ALA A 146 5.36 11.36 -43.32
CA ALA A 146 5.87 10.16 -43.97
C ALA A 146 6.62 10.48 -45.27
N PHE A 147 6.18 11.54 -45.95
CA PHE A 147 6.79 12.01 -47.20
C PHE A 147 6.49 13.48 -47.41
N ASN A 148 7.49 14.23 -47.88
CA ASN A 148 7.34 15.60 -48.33
C ASN A 148 8.27 15.84 -49.52
N VAL A 149 7.71 16.12 -50.69
CA VAL A 149 8.48 16.51 -51.88
C VAL A 149 7.98 17.83 -52.40
N ALA A 150 8.90 18.77 -52.58
CA ALA A 150 8.67 20.04 -53.22
C ALA A 150 9.54 20.17 -54.46
N VAL A 151 8.93 20.49 -55.61
CA VAL A 151 9.61 20.76 -56.88
C VAL A 151 9.13 22.10 -57.41
N GLY A 152 9.97 23.13 -57.27
CA GLY A 152 9.58 24.50 -57.61
C GLY A 152 8.38 24.97 -56.77
N PRO A 153 7.31 25.52 -57.38
CA PRO A 153 6.13 25.96 -56.63
C PRO A 153 5.24 24.81 -56.19
N PHE A 154 5.46 23.57 -56.66
CA PHE A 154 4.61 22.43 -56.37
C PHE A 154 5.11 21.67 -55.14
N GLY A 155 4.20 21.27 -54.25
CA GLY A 155 4.49 20.38 -53.13
C GLY A 155 3.52 19.21 -53.07
N LEU A 156 4.00 18.06 -52.57
CA LEU A 156 3.23 16.87 -52.25
C LEU A 156 3.67 16.38 -50.87
N ALA A 157 2.72 16.19 -49.95
CA ALA A 157 2.99 15.73 -48.60
C ALA A 157 2.00 14.64 -48.16
N LEU A 158 2.52 13.64 -47.45
CA LEU A 158 1.74 12.64 -46.74
C LEU A 158 2.06 12.73 -45.25
N ASP A 159 1.08 13.22 -44.49
CA ASP A 159 1.17 13.35 -43.04
C ASP A 159 0.28 12.31 -42.35
N ARG A 160 0.74 11.76 -41.23
CA ARG A 160 -0.06 10.94 -40.34
C ARG A 160 -0.19 11.60 -38.99
N SER A 161 -1.41 11.71 -38.50
CA SER A 161 -1.71 12.05 -37.11
C SER A 161 -2.26 10.83 -36.39
N ALA A 162 -1.82 10.63 -35.15
CA ALA A 162 -2.35 9.64 -34.24
C ALA A 162 -2.79 10.35 -32.96
N ALA A 163 -3.98 10.03 -32.46
CA ALA A 163 -4.49 10.47 -31.17
C ALA A 163 -4.90 9.24 -30.37
N GLY A 164 -4.35 9.04 -29.18
CA GLY A 164 -4.68 7.94 -28.30
C GLY A 164 -5.31 8.45 -27.01
N THR A 165 -6.40 7.83 -26.57
CA THR A 165 -6.94 8.08 -25.24
C THR A 165 -6.77 6.82 -24.41
N THR A 166 -6.17 6.96 -23.24
CA THR A 166 -6.00 5.85 -22.31
C THR A 166 -6.64 6.20 -20.98
N THR A 167 -7.58 5.37 -20.53
CA THR A 167 -8.23 5.45 -19.23
C THR A 167 -7.72 4.34 -18.35
N VAL A 168 -7.28 4.67 -17.14
CA VAL A 168 -6.86 3.69 -16.14
C VAL A 168 -7.76 3.79 -14.92
N THR A 169 -8.36 2.66 -14.56
CA THR A 169 -9.11 2.48 -13.32
C THR A 169 -8.27 1.62 -12.38
N SER A 170 -7.99 2.09 -11.17
CA SER A 170 -7.23 1.36 -10.14
C SER A 170 -8.04 1.29 -8.84
N ARG A 171 -8.03 0.13 -8.20
CA ARG A 171 -8.83 -0.15 -7.00
C ARG A 171 -8.07 -1.02 -6.01
N THR A 172 -8.35 -0.79 -4.74
CA THR A 172 -8.03 -1.70 -3.64
C THR A 172 -9.35 -1.98 -2.93
N ASP A 173 -9.81 -3.22 -2.94
CA ASP A 173 -11.12 -3.59 -2.38
C ASP A 173 -11.02 -4.02 -0.90
N TRP A 174 -9.89 -4.59 -0.53
CA TRP A 174 -9.59 -4.99 0.84
C TRP A 174 -8.10 -4.85 1.12
N LEU A 175 -7.78 -4.55 2.38
CA LEU A 175 -6.42 -4.45 2.88
C LEU A 175 -6.35 -5.07 4.27
N GLY A 176 -5.27 -5.78 4.55
CA GLY A 176 -4.99 -6.34 5.86
C GLY A 176 -3.53 -6.14 6.24
N THR A 177 -3.25 -6.17 7.53
CA THR A 177 -1.88 -6.08 8.03
C THR A 177 -1.64 -7.03 9.20
N VAL A 178 -0.38 -7.43 9.37
CA VAL A 178 0.12 -8.12 10.56
C VAL A 178 1.35 -7.37 11.02
N ARG A 179 1.28 -6.76 12.21
CA ARG A 179 2.27 -5.79 12.69
C ARG A 179 2.72 -6.11 14.10
N GLY A 180 4.02 -5.96 14.33
CA GLY A 180 4.56 -5.82 15.67
C GLY A 180 4.36 -4.40 16.17
N ARG A 181 4.08 -4.26 17.47
CA ARG A 181 3.94 -2.97 18.15
C ARG A 181 4.96 -2.83 19.28
N LEU A 182 5.56 -1.66 19.37
CA LEU A 182 6.46 -1.25 20.45
C LEU A 182 5.93 0.07 20.99
N GLY A 183 5.64 0.12 22.29
CA GLY A 183 4.97 1.25 22.91
C GLY A 183 5.59 1.70 24.21
N TYR A 184 5.39 2.98 24.50
CA TYR A 184 5.73 3.65 25.74
C TYR A 184 4.46 4.17 26.41
N ILE A 185 4.26 3.79 27.66
CA ILE A 185 3.12 4.16 28.48
C ILE A 185 3.45 5.48 29.19
N TRP A 186 2.67 6.50 28.91
CA TRP A 186 2.76 7.80 29.56
C TRP A 186 1.64 7.95 30.60
N GLY A 187 2.02 7.98 31.87
CA GLY A 187 1.05 7.91 32.97
C GLY A 187 0.39 6.53 33.07
N PRO A 188 -0.84 6.41 33.61
CA PRO A 188 -1.53 5.13 33.65
C PRO A 188 -2.26 4.80 32.33
N SER A 189 -2.83 5.79 31.65
CA SER A 189 -3.87 5.53 30.64
C SER A 189 -3.48 5.80 29.19
N PHE A 190 -2.34 6.45 28.93
CA PHE A 190 -1.92 6.79 27.57
C PHE A 190 -0.76 5.92 27.10
N LEU A 191 -0.85 5.47 25.86
CA LEU A 191 0.17 4.68 25.19
C LEU A 191 0.52 5.37 23.87
N ILE A 192 1.82 5.62 23.66
CA ILE A 192 2.36 6.05 22.37
C ILE A 192 3.09 4.85 21.80
N TYR A 193 2.85 4.50 20.54
CA TYR A 193 3.44 3.30 19.95
C TYR A 193 3.84 3.49 18.49
N ALA A 194 4.85 2.73 18.10
CA ALA A 194 5.23 2.51 16.71
C ALA A 194 4.88 1.08 16.31
N THR A 195 4.56 0.89 15.04
CA THR A 195 4.23 -0.43 14.46
C THR A 195 4.98 -0.65 13.16
N GLY A 196 5.27 -1.91 12.86
CA GLY A 196 5.86 -2.32 11.59
C GLY A 196 5.58 -3.78 11.31
N GLY A 197 5.43 -4.14 10.03
CA GLY A 197 5.19 -5.52 9.65
C GLY A 197 4.76 -5.71 8.21
N LEU A 198 3.97 -6.76 8.01
CA LEU A 198 3.52 -7.22 6.70
C LEU A 198 2.17 -6.60 6.36
N ALA A 199 2.03 -6.14 5.11
CA ALA A 199 0.77 -5.70 4.54
C ALA A 199 0.35 -6.64 3.42
N TYR A 200 -0.95 -6.85 3.25
CA TYR A 200 -1.49 -7.66 2.16
C TYR A 200 -2.84 -7.09 1.72
N GLY A 201 -3.20 -7.23 0.46
CA GLY A 201 -4.44 -6.67 -0.05
C GLY A 201 -4.73 -6.98 -1.51
N GLY A 202 -5.98 -6.79 -1.91
CA GLY A 202 -6.42 -7.02 -3.29
C GLY A 202 -6.06 -5.83 -4.17
N ALA A 203 -5.16 -6.02 -5.14
CA ALA A 203 -4.75 -5.00 -6.08
C ALA A 203 -5.42 -5.21 -7.43
N GLN A 204 -6.21 -4.24 -7.86
CA GLN A 204 -6.91 -4.28 -9.13
C GLN A 204 -6.57 -3.07 -10.00
N ALA A 205 -6.29 -3.32 -11.26
CA ALA A 205 -6.08 -2.28 -12.25
C ALA A 205 -6.68 -2.71 -13.60
N THR A 206 -7.40 -1.81 -14.24
CA THR A 206 -7.90 -1.97 -15.61
C THR A 206 -7.45 -0.79 -16.44
N THR A 207 -6.95 -1.07 -17.63
CA THR A 207 -6.58 -0.05 -18.62
C THR A 207 -7.42 -0.24 -19.86
N HIS A 208 -8.04 0.83 -20.33
CA HIS A 208 -8.72 0.92 -21.61
C HIS A 208 -7.95 1.89 -22.50
N GLN A 209 -7.56 1.45 -23.69
CA GLN A 209 -6.88 2.26 -24.69
C GLN A 209 -7.74 2.35 -25.94
N SER A 210 -7.90 3.54 -26.47
CA SER A 210 -8.40 3.78 -27.82
C SER A 210 -7.36 4.57 -28.61
N LEU A 211 -7.41 4.42 -29.92
CA LEU A 211 -6.49 5.08 -30.85
C LEU A 211 -7.30 5.66 -31.99
N PHE A 212 -6.81 6.70 -32.62
CA PHE A 212 -7.37 7.19 -33.85
C PHE A 212 -6.20 7.59 -34.72
N ILE A 213 -6.20 7.13 -35.97
CA ILE A 213 -5.16 7.47 -36.92
C ILE A 213 -5.82 8.14 -38.11
N ASN A 214 -5.22 9.21 -38.60
CA ASN A 214 -5.61 9.84 -39.84
C ASN A 214 -4.38 10.05 -40.73
N ASN A 215 -4.51 9.69 -41.99
CA ASN A 215 -3.51 10.00 -43.00
C ASN A 215 -4.04 11.11 -43.90
N ASN A 216 -3.28 12.19 -44.02
CA ASN A 216 -3.59 13.35 -44.83
C ASN A 216 -2.60 13.42 -46.00
N LEU A 217 -3.11 13.20 -47.22
CA LEU A 217 -2.38 13.47 -48.45
C LEU A 217 -2.74 14.88 -48.92
N SER A 218 -1.75 15.74 -49.15
CA SER A 218 -1.97 17.09 -49.64
C SER A 218 -1.06 17.43 -50.82
N ALA A 219 -1.57 18.24 -51.74
CA ALA A 219 -0.79 18.87 -52.79
C ALA A 219 -0.88 20.39 -52.66
N THR A 220 0.25 21.07 -52.82
CA THR A 220 0.35 22.53 -52.69
C THR A 220 0.92 23.16 -53.96
N ILE A 221 0.49 24.40 -54.26
CA ILE A 221 1.08 25.26 -55.29
C ILE A 221 1.36 26.62 -54.64
N LEU A 222 2.59 27.11 -54.75
CA LEU A 222 3.06 28.33 -54.06
C LEU A 222 2.78 28.29 -52.55
N GLY A 223 2.88 27.10 -51.95
CA GLY A 223 2.59 26.86 -50.53
C GLY A 223 1.10 26.81 -50.15
N ALA A 224 0.18 27.08 -51.07
CA ALA A 224 -1.26 26.96 -50.84
C ALA A 224 -1.74 25.54 -51.18
N GLN A 225 -2.49 24.90 -50.28
CA GLN A 225 -3.10 23.60 -50.55
C GLN A 225 -4.12 23.72 -51.68
N VAL A 226 -3.90 22.99 -52.77
CA VAL A 226 -4.82 22.88 -53.92
C VAL A 226 -5.57 21.56 -53.95
N PHE A 227 -5.07 20.56 -53.23
CA PHE A 227 -5.73 19.27 -53.02
C PHE A 227 -5.45 18.77 -51.61
N GLY A 228 -6.45 18.16 -50.98
CA GLY A 228 -6.33 17.52 -49.69
C GLY A 228 -7.27 16.32 -49.61
N LEU A 229 -6.74 15.19 -49.15
CA LEU A 229 -7.49 13.97 -48.88
C LEU A 229 -7.12 13.45 -47.49
N SER A 230 -8.10 13.39 -46.60
CA SER A 230 -7.97 12.79 -45.27
C SER A 230 -8.60 11.40 -45.25
N VAL A 231 -7.82 10.40 -44.88
CA VAL A 231 -8.25 9.00 -44.77
C VAL A 231 -8.20 8.60 -43.29
N PRO A 232 -9.34 8.65 -42.57
CA PRO A 232 -9.40 8.21 -41.19
C PRO A 232 -9.35 6.67 -41.10
N TYR A 233 -8.67 6.17 -40.09
CA TYR A 233 -8.61 4.76 -39.72
C TYR A 233 -9.42 4.58 -38.43
N GLY A 234 -10.26 3.55 -38.42
CA GLY A 234 -10.89 3.08 -37.20
C GLY A 234 -9.87 2.39 -36.31
N SER A 235 -10.16 2.27 -35.02
CA SER A 235 -9.32 1.54 -34.08
C SER A 235 -10.03 0.39 -33.41
N ILE A 236 -9.27 -0.65 -33.15
CA ILE A 236 -9.59 -1.67 -32.17
C ILE A 236 -8.92 -1.25 -30.87
N GLY A 237 -9.73 -0.98 -29.84
CA GLY A 237 -9.24 -0.58 -28.52
C GLY A 237 -8.56 -1.73 -27.78
N GLY A 238 -7.53 -1.42 -27.01
CA GLY A 238 -6.82 -2.36 -26.15
C GLY A 238 -7.40 -2.36 -24.74
N VAL A 239 -7.51 -3.53 -24.10
CA VAL A 239 -7.92 -3.64 -22.69
C VAL A 239 -6.91 -4.49 -21.92
N GLY A 240 -6.36 -3.94 -20.85
CA GLY A 240 -5.51 -4.65 -19.89
C GLY A 240 -6.23 -4.80 -18.56
N ARG A 241 -6.11 -5.97 -17.92
CA ARG A 241 -6.68 -6.22 -16.58
C ARG A 241 -5.67 -6.92 -15.70
N TYR A 242 -5.59 -6.48 -14.46
CA TYR A 242 -4.84 -7.11 -13.38
C TYR A 242 -5.73 -7.22 -12.16
N ASN A 243 -5.77 -8.41 -11.55
CA ASN A 243 -6.50 -8.68 -10.33
C ASN A 243 -5.80 -9.78 -9.55
N GLU A 244 -4.95 -9.40 -8.61
CA GLU A 244 -4.24 -10.35 -7.76
C GLU A 244 -4.08 -9.81 -6.33
N SER A 245 -3.91 -10.73 -5.39
CA SER A 245 -3.54 -10.39 -4.02
C SER A 245 -2.06 -10.09 -3.94
N ARG A 246 -1.71 -8.97 -3.30
CA ARG A 246 -0.33 -8.51 -3.14
C ARG A 246 0.08 -8.57 -1.69
N ILE A 247 1.36 -8.87 -1.48
CA ILE A 247 2.02 -8.81 -0.18
C ILE A 247 3.09 -7.73 -0.26
N GLY A 248 3.24 -7.00 0.82
CA GLY A 248 4.22 -5.95 0.98
C GLY A 248 4.45 -5.66 2.46
N TRP A 249 4.81 -4.43 2.76
CA TRP A 249 5.18 -4.01 4.10
C TRP A 249 4.40 -2.78 4.55
N THR A 250 4.36 -2.57 5.85
CA THR A 250 3.73 -1.40 6.46
C THR A 250 4.52 -0.94 7.68
N VAL A 251 4.47 0.36 7.92
CA VAL A 251 5.02 1.01 9.10
C VAL A 251 4.09 2.13 9.53
N GLY A 252 4.06 2.41 10.82
CA GLY A 252 3.36 3.59 11.30
C GLY A 252 3.44 3.73 12.80
N GLY A 253 2.52 4.50 13.34
CA GLY A 253 2.46 4.76 14.76
C GLY A 253 1.17 5.42 15.15
N GLY A 254 0.93 5.47 16.45
CA GLY A 254 -0.30 6.00 16.97
C GLY A 254 -0.26 6.24 18.46
N ILE A 255 -1.41 6.70 18.93
CA ILE A 255 -1.70 6.90 20.34
C ILE A 255 -2.92 6.07 20.72
N GLU A 256 -2.92 5.56 21.94
CA GLU A 256 -4.03 4.80 22.49
C GLU A 256 -4.32 5.28 23.91
N TRP A 257 -5.59 5.53 24.23
CA TRP A 257 -6.04 6.05 25.51
C TRP A 257 -7.09 5.13 26.12
N LEU A 258 -6.79 4.56 27.29
CA LEU A 258 -7.76 3.87 28.15
C LEU A 258 -8.68 4.90 28.81
N PHE A 259 -9.87 5.10 28.24
CA PHE A 259 -10.85 6.07 28.72
C PHE A 259 -11.88 5.46 29.66
N ALA A 260 -12.09 4.14 29.61
CA ALA A 260 -12.97 3.39 30.49
C ALA A 260 -12.35 2.02 30.83
N PRO A 261 -12.82 1.33 31.89
CA PRO A 261 -12.36 -0.02 32.19
C PRO A 261 -12.49 -0.91 30.96
N ASN A 262 -11.38 -1.54 30.56
CA ASN A 262 -11.30 -2.45 29.41
C ASN A 262 -11.53 -1.80 28.04
N LEU A 263 -11.76 -0.49 27.95
CA LEU A 263 -12.01 0.19 26.67
C LEU A 263 -10.94 1.24 26.39
N SER A 264 -10.35 1.15 25.21
CA SER A 264 -9.40 2.14 24.73
C SER A 264 -9.86 2.77 23.41
N PHE A 265 -9.51 4.04 23.25
CA PHE A 265 -9.62 4.77 22.01
C PHE A 265 -8.24 4.81 21.34
N LYS A 266 -8.18 4.51 20.05
CA LYS A 266 -6.95 4.45 19.27
C LYS A 266 -7.01 5.45 18.13
N ALA A 267 -5.94 6.20 17.92
CA ALA A 267 -5.71 6.99 16.72
C ALA A 267 -4.36 6.58 16.11
N GLU A 268 -4.34 6.30 14.81
CA GLU A 268 -3.21 5.66 14.15
C GLU A 268 -2.99 6.22 12.74
N TYR A 269 -1.71 6.36 12.38
CA TYR A 269 -1.26 6.68 11.04
C TYR A 269 -0.36 5.56 10.51
N LEU A 270 -0.64 5.09 9.30
CA LEU A 270 0.10 4.01 8.65
C LEU A 270 0.52 4.41 7.24
N TYR A 271 1.69 3.94 6.84
CA TYR A 271 2.12 3.83 5.45
C TYR A 271 2.15 2.35 5.06
N TYR A 272 1.69 2.04 3.85
CA TYR A 272 1.78 0.70 3.27
C TYR A 272 2.32 0.77 1.84
N ASP A 273 3.07 -0.27 1.45
CA ASP A 273 3.55 -0.46 0.09
C ASP A 273 3.39 -1.95 -0.30
N LEU A 274 2.48 -2.23 -1.24
CA LEU A 274 2.20 -3.55 -1.82
C LEU A 274 3.00 -3.81 -3.12
N GLY A 275 3.91 -2.90 -3.45
CA GLY A 275 4.81 -2.97 -4.58
C GLY A 275 4.23 -2.43 -5.88
N THR A 276 5.03 -2.60 -6.94
CA THR A 276 4.68 -2.21 -8.31
C THR A 276 4.25 -3.42 -9.12
N VAL A 277 3.20 -3.25 -9.91
CA VAL A 277 2.73 -4.24 -10.88
C VAL A 277 2.94 -3.70 -12.29
N ARG A 278 3.21 -4.63 -13.21
CA ARG A 278 3.23 -4.37 -14.64
C ARG A 278 2.37 -5.42 -15.31
N PHE A 279 1.44 -5.01 -16.15
CA PHE A 279 0.62 -5.93 -16.91
C PHE A 279 0.50 -5.44 -18.35
N GLN A 280 0.32 -6.40 -19.26
CA GLN A 280 0.13 -6.11 -20.67
C GLN A 280 -1.31 -5.69 -20.91
N ASN A 281 -1.47 -4.63 -21.70
CA ASN A 281 -2.75 -4.24 -22.24
C ASN A 281 -3.01 -5.07 -23.49
N GLY A 282 -4.28 -5.32 -23.82
CA GLY A 282 -4.66 -5.93 -25.08
C GLY A 282 -4.13 -5.13 -26.28
N PRO A 283 -3.98 -5.78 -27.44
CA PRO A 283 -3.44 -5.13 -28.63
C PRO A 283 -4.31 -3.95 -29.06
N LEU A 284 -3.65 -2.87 -29.45
CA LEU A 284 -4.27 -1.65 -29.97
C LEU A 284 -3.95 -1.57 -31.46
N ALA A 285 -4.96 -1.71 -32.29
CA ALA A 285 -4.78 -1.77 -33.75
C ALA A 285 -5.54 -0.65 -34.45
N ALA A 286 -5.00 -0.18 -35.58
CA ALA A 286 -5.69 0.73 -36.47
C ALA A 286 -5.97 0.05 -37.81
N VAL A 287 -7.23 0.06 -38.22
CA VAL A 287 -7.75 -0.59 -39.43
C VAL A 287 -8.61 0.41 -40.18
N GLY A 288 -8.40 0.56 -41.48
CA GLY A 288 -9.06 1.57 -42.28
C GLY A 288 -9.40 1.08 -43.67
N PRO A 289 -10.15 1.89 -44.43
CA PRO A 289 -10.51 1.55 -45.80
C PRO A 289 -9.26 1.52 -46.68
N GLN A 290 -9.25 0.59 -47.64
CA GLN A 290 -8.28 0.62 -48.73
C GLN A 290 -8.72 1.66 -49.75
N VAL A 291 -7.90 2.68 -49.98
CA VAL A 291 -8.16 3.76 -50.92
C VAL A 291 -7.01 3.80 -51.92
N THR A 292 -7.34 3.80 -53.21
CA THR A 292 -6.33 3.89 -54.28
C THR A 292 -6.28 5.29 -54.86
N VAL A 293 -5.11 5.93 -54.84
CA VAL A 293 -4.87 7.27 -55.40
C VAL A 293 -3.61 7.22 -56.24
N LEU A 294 -3.66 7.66 -57.51
CA LEU A 294 -2.51 7.66 -58.42
C LEU A 294 -1.80 6.29 -58.55
N GLY A 295 -2.56 5.19 -58.45
CA GLY A 295 -2.04 3.82 -58.48
C GLY A 295 -1.55 3.28 -57.12
N PHE A 296 -1.62 4.08 -56.05
CA PHE A 296 -1.22 3.70 -54.70
C PHE A 296 -2.42 3.30 -53.85
N THR A 297 -2.48 2.06 -53.38
CA THR A 297 -3.54 1.56 -52.49
C THR A 297 -3.10 1.61 -51.03
N SER A 298 -3.88 2.24 -50.15
CA SER A 298 -3.61 2.22 -48.71
C SER A 298 -3.84 0.81 -48.13
N PRO A 299 -3.05 0.39 -47.12
CA PRO A 299 -3.20 -0.90 -46.47
C PRO A 299 -4.45 -0.93 -45.57
N LEU A 300 -5.09 -2.11 -45.47
CA LEU A 300 -6.25 -2.31 -44.59
C LEU A 300 -5.88 -2.16 -43.10
N LEU A 301 -4.78 -2.80 -42.70
CA LEU A 301 -4.20 -2.71 -41.36
C LEU A 301 -3.02 -1.74 -41.40
N THR A 302 -3.02 -0.72 -40.55
CA THR A 302 -1.94 0.29 -40.52
C THR A 302 -1.04 0.19 -39.32
N SER A 303 -1.55 -0.20 -38.15
CA SER A 303 -0.69 -0.39 -36.98
C SER A 303 -1.22 -1.44 -36.02
N ILE A 304 -0.29 -2.11 -35.34
CA ILE A 304 -0.54 -2.90 -34.13
C ILE A 304 0.44 -2.40 -33.07
N ASN A 305 -0.10 -2.05 -31.91
CA ASN A 305 0.66 -1.59 -30.76
C ASN A 305 0.32 -2.43 -29.53
N GLN A 306 1.27 -2.54 -28.62
CA GLN A 306 1.12 -3.25 -27.35
C GLN A 306 1.39 -2.29 -26.20
N GLY A 307 0.36 -2.03 -25.39
CA GLY A 307 0.52 -1.25 -24.16
C GLY A 307 1.01 -2.10 -23.00
N ILE A 308 1.78 -1.49 -22.10
CA ILE A 308 2.16 -2.03 -20.80
C ILE A 308 1.84 -0.95 -19.77
N THR A 309 0.98 -1.29 -18.82
CA THR A 309 0.63 -0.39 -17.72
C THR A 309 1.43 -0.75 -16.48
N ARG A 310 2.02 0.25 -15.83
CA ARG A 310 2.73 0.14 -14.56
C ARG A 310 1.97 0.89 -13.46
N VAL A 311 1.55 0.19 -12.41
CA VAL A 311 0.86 0.78 -11.26
C VAL A 311 1.62 0.43 -9.98
N LYS A 312 1.85 1.41 -9.10
CA LYS A 312 2.34 1.17 -7.74
C LYS A 312 1.17 1.22 -6.76
N PHE A 313 1.06 0.23 -5.88
CA PHE A 313 0.02 0.16 -4.86
C PHE A 313 0.60 0.53 -3.49
N ASP A 314 0.74 1.82 -3.24
CA ASP A 314 1.17 2.37 -1.97
C ASP A 314 0.23 3.48 -1.50
N GLY A 315 0.24 3.73 -0.19
CA GLY A 315 -0.65 4.72 0.39
C GLY A 315 -0.40 4.99 1.85
N HIS A 316 -1.01 6.09 2.29
CA HIS A 316 -1.13 6.48 3.67
C HIS A 316 -2.53 6.18 4.17
N ILE A 317 -2.65 5.93 5.47
CA ILE A 317 -3.89 5.67 6.17
C ILE A 317 -3.88 6.51 7.43
N ALA A 318 -4.95 7.27 7.67
CA ALA A 318 -5.27 7.82 8.97
C ALA A 318 -6.56 7.19 9.46
N ARG A 319 -6.53 6.59 10.65
CA ARG A 319 -7.70 5.89 11.20
C ARG A 319 -7.83 6.08 12.70
N VAL A 320 -9.07 5.91 13.16
CA VAL A 320 -9.43 5.85 14.57
C VAL A 320 -10.14 4.53 14.86
N GLY A 321 -10.08 4.08 16.10
CA GLY A 321 -10.72 2.84 16.50
C GLY A 321 -10.99 2.76 17.99
N ILE A 322 -11.79 1.76 18.37
CA ILE A 322 -12.10 1.44 19.75
C ILE A 322 -11.72 -0.03 19.97
N ASN A 323 -10.96 -0.30 21.04
CA ASN A 323 -10.59 -1.66 21.42
C ASN A 323 -11.21 -2.02 22.77
N TYR A 324 -11.63 -3.28 22.89
CA TYR A 324 -11.96 -3.94 24.14
C TYR A 324 -10.80 -4.85 24.55
N HIS A 325 -10.25 -4.62 25.75
CA HIS A 325 -9.13 -5.36 26.32
C HIS A 325 -9.61 -6.44 27.28
N PHE A 326 -9.18 -7.67 27.03
CA PHE A 326 -9.37 -8.81 27.93
C PHE A 326 -8.21 -8.81 28.93
N VAL A 327 -8.44 -8.26 30.12
CA VAL A 327 -7.43 -8.24 31.19
C VAL A 327 -7.07 -9.67 31.55
N SER A 328 -5.80 -10.06 31.41
CA SER A 328 -5.33 -11.33 31.98
C SER A 328 -5.27 -11.16 33.50
N ALA A 329 -6.10 -11.88 34.24
CA ALA A 329 -5.92 -11.98 35.69
C ALA A 329 -4.50 -12.50 35.97
N PRO A 330 -3.75 -11.90 36.93
CA PRO A 330 -2.46 -12.45 37.31
C PRO A 330 -2.65 -13.88 37.84
N PRO A 331 -1.70 -14.80 37.62
CA PRO A 331 -1.75 -16.12 38.23
C PRO A 331 -1.88 -15.94 39.75
N VAL A 332 -2.97 -16.48 40.31
CA VAL A 332 -3.20 -16.48 41.75
C VAL A 332 -1.98 -17.13 42.41
N PRO A 333 -1.34 -16.51 43.41
CA PRO A 333 -0.24 -17.15 44.11
C PRO A 333 -0.76 -18.46 44.69
N VAL A 334 -0.19 -19.59 44.27
CA VAL A 334 -0.46 -20.88 44.92
C VAL A 334 0.14 -20.77 46.31
N VAL A 335 -0.70 -20.46 47.30
CA VAL A 335 -0.33 -20.59 48.71
C VAL A 335 -0.20 -22.08 48.95
N ALA A 336 1.02 -22.59 48.89
CA ALA A 336 1.32 -23.93 49.36
C ALA A 336 0.94 -23.97 50.85
N ARG A 337 -0.15 -24.69 51.16
CA ARG A 337 -0.42 -25.13 52.52
C ARG A 337 0.59 -26.22 52.83
N TYR A 338 1.64 -25.89 53.57
CA TYR A 338 2.43 -26.85 54.33
C TYR A 338 1.83 -27.01 55.72
#